data_AF-A0A7V9PCL3-F1
#
_entry.id   AF-A0A7V9PCL3-F1
#
_cell.length_a   1.000
_cell.length_b   1.000
_cell.length_c   1.000
_cell.angle_alpha   90.00
_cell.angle_beta   90.00
_cell.angle_gamma   90.00
#
_symmetry.space_group_name_H-M   'P 1'
#
loop_
_entity.id
_entity.type
_entity.pdbx_description
1 polymer ?
#
loop_
_entity_poly.entity_id
_entity_poly.type
_entity_poly.pdbx_seq_one_letter_code
_entity_poly.pdbx_strand_id
1 'polypeptide(L)' 'SEAPSRVVACVVAAALDEVRHRAKAAGVDEVELGSAGGDRLIVDGLLDLAVADVVAAERDTLPAAMSG' A
#
# COMPACT_ATOMS: atom_id res chain seq x y z
N SER A 1 6.71 7.45 -6.94
CA SER A 1 7.73 8.36 -6.40
C SER A 1 8.16 7.82 -5.05
N GLU A 2 9.45 7.92 -4.73
CA GLU A 2 9.96 7.62 -3.40
C GLU A 2 10.19 8.95 -2.68
N ALA A 3 9.58 9.13 -1.52
CA ALA A 3 9.73 10.32 -0.69
C ALA A 3 9.69 9.91 0.79
N PRO A 4 10.54 10.51 1.64
CA PRO A 4 10.61 10.18 3.05
C PRO A 4 9.34 10.62 3.80
N SER A 5 9.20 10.15 5.03
CA SER A 5 8.12 10.54 5.95
C SER A 5 6.71 10.23 5.44
N ARG A 6 6.55 9.18 4.65
CA ARG A 6 5.26 8.64 4.20
C ARG A 6 5.03 7.25 4.81
N VAL A 7 3.81 7.03 5.30
CA VAL A 7 3.40 5.75 5.90
C VAL A 7 2.07 5.33 5.27
N VAL A 8 1.94 4.03 4.99
CA VAL A 8 0.66 3.40 4.64
C VAL A 8 0.27 2.50 5.81
N ALA A 9 -0.94 2.68 6.33
CA ALA A 9 -1.46 1.90 7.44
C ALA A 9 -2.82 1.31 7.09
N CYS A 10 -2.99 0.02 7.38
CA CYS A 10 -4.30 -0.63 7.36
C CYS A 10 -4.88 -0.59 8.77
N VAL A 11 -6.11 -0.10 8.92
CA VAL A 11 -6.80 0.00 10.21
C VAL A 11 -8.17 -0.65 10.12
N VAL A 12 -8.71 -1.09 11.25
CA VAL A 12 -10.11 -1.52 11.31
C VAL A 12 -11.01 -0.33 10.98
N ALA A 13 -12.09 -0.55 10.24
CA ALA A 13 -12.97 0.52 9.78
C ALA A 13 -13.49 1.41 10.92
N ALA A 14 -13.80 0.81 12.08
CA ALA A 14 -14.26 1.53 13.27
C ALA A 14 -13.24 2.51 13.86
N ALA A 15 -11.94 2.37 13.53
CA ALA A 15 -10.87 3.24 14.03
C ALA A 15 -10.49 4.36 13.03
N LEU A 16 -11.06 4.36 11.82
CA LEU A 16 -10.65 5.28 10.75
C LEU A 16 -10.82 6.76 11.15
N ASP A 17 -11.95 7.10 11.76
CA ASP A 17 -12.23 8.47 12.18
C ASP A 17 -11.29 8.94 13.31
N GLU A 18 -10.96 8.05 14.25
CA GLU A 18 -9.99 8.35 15.30
C GLU A 18 -8.60 8.62 14.72
N VAL A 19 -8.16 7.79 13.76
CA VAL A 19 -6.85 7.96 13.11
C VAL A 19 -6.78 9.27 12.35
N ARG A 20 -7.80 9.61 11.57
CA ARG A 20 -7.89 10.90 10.86
C ARG A 20 -7.86 12.09 11.81
N HIS A 21 -8.65 12.01 12.88
CA HIS A 21 -8.67 13.05 13.90
C HIS A 21 -7.26 13.28 14.50
N ARG A 22 -6.56 12.19 14.82
CA ARG A 22 -5.19 12.26 15.37
C ARG A 22 -4.16 12.75 14.36
N ALA A 23 -4.24 12.34 13.10
CA ALA A 23 -3.36 12.82 12.03
C ALA A 23 -3.52 14.34 11.85
N LYS A 24 -4.76 14.82 11.73
CA LYS A 24 -5.09 16.24 11.66
C LYS A 24 -4.59 17.02 12.88
N ALA A 25 -4.81 16.50 14.10
CA ALA A 25 -4.33 17.14 15.32
C ALA A 25 -2.80 17.24 15.38
N ALA A 26 -2.09 16.32 14.74
CA ALA A 26 -0.64 16.33 14.61
C ALA A 26 -0.13 17.16 13.40
N GLY A 27 -1.01 17.71 12.58
CA GLY A 27 -0.64 18.42 11.35
C GLY A 27 -0.07 17.51 10.26
N VAL A 28 -0.45 16.23 10.26
CA VAL A 28 -0.03 15.25 9.27
C VAL A 28 -1.12 15.13 8.21
N ASP A 29 -0.78 15.41 6.96
CA ASP A 29 -1.69 15.22 5.83
C ASP A 29 -1.96 13.73 5.56
N GLU A 30 -3.22 13.39 5.31
CA GLU A 30 -3.67 12.03 5.04
C GLU A 30 -4.49 11.89 3.77
N VAL A 31 -4.53 10.66 3.25
CA VAL A 31 -5.43 10.24 2.17
C VAL A 31 -5.91 8.83 2.46
N GLU A 32 -7.19 8.56 2.20
CA GLU A 32 -7.72 7.19 2.21
C GLU A 32 -7.54 6.59 0.82
N LEU A 33 -6.77 5.51 0.75
CA LEU A 33 -6.45 4.84 -0.52
C LEU A 33 -7.52 3.81 -0.94
N GLY A 34 -8.26 3.27 0.03
CA GLY A 34 -9.26 2.23 -0.20
C GLY A 34 -9.30 1.19 0.90
N SER A 35 -9.73 -0.03 0.55
CA SER A 35 -9.85 -1.17 1.47
C SER A 35 -8.82 -2.25 1.17
N ALA A 36 -8.42 -3.00 2.19
CA ALA A 36 -7.51 -4.13 2.05
C ALA A 36 -8.27 -5.46 2.15
N GLY A 37 -7.89 -6.43 1.32
CA GLY A 37 -8.47 -7.78 1.30
C GLY A 37 -8.39 -8.41 -0.09
N GLY A 38 -8.80 -9.68 -0.19
CA GLY A 38 -8.79 -10.42 -1.46
C GLY A 38 -7.40 -10.83 -1.93
N ASP A 39 -7.31 -11.24 -3.19
CA ASP A 39 -6.11 -11.75 -3.87
C ASP A 39 -5.69 -10.90 -5.08
N ARG A 40 -6.27 -9.71 -5.23
CA ARG A 40 -6.02 -8.76 -6.31
C ARG A 40 -5.46 -7.44 -5.78
N LEU A 41 -4.46 -6.90 -6.49
CA LEU A 41 -3.98 -5.53 -6.33
C LEU A 41 -4.58 -4.68 -7.45
N ILE A 42 -5.45 -3.74 -7.09
CA ILE A 42 -6.20 -2.90 -8.02
C ILE A 42 -5.84 -1.44 -7.77
N VAL A 43 -5.53 -0.70 -8.84
CA VAL A 43 -5.48 0.76 -8.86
C VAL A 43 -6.37 1.23 -9.99
N ASP A 44 -7.47 1.90 -9.64
CA ASP A 44 -8.51 2.29 -10.58
C ASP A 44 -7.97 3.05 -11.79
N GLY A 45 -8.32 2.58 -12.99
CA GLY A 45 -7.88 3.15 -14.26
C GLY A 45 -6.41 2.92 -14.61
N LEU A 46 -5.67 2.14 -13.81
CA LEU A 46 -4.24 1.89 -14.02
C LEU A 46 -3.88 0.40 -14.11
N LEU A 47 -4.21 -0.40 -13.09
CA LEU A 47 -3.85 -1.82 -13.06
C LEU A 47 -4.84 -2.67 -12.26
N ASP A 48 -4.86 -3.96 -12.59
CA ASP A 48 -5.55 -5.01 -11.86
C ASP A 48 -4.73 -6.30 -12.00
N LEU A 49 -4.00 -6.67 -10.96
CA LEU A 49 -3.01 -7.76 -10.95
C LEU A 49 -3.31 -8.77 -9.84
N ALA A 50 -2.96 -10.04 -10.04
CA ALA A 50 -2.98 -11.00 -8.93
C ALA A 50 -1.84 -10.68 -7.96
N VAL A 51 -2.12 -10.69 -6.65
CA VAL A 51 -1.10 -10.46 -5.62
C VAL A 51 0.00 -11.52 -5.71
N ALA A 52 -0.35 -12.76 -6.06
CA ALA A 52 0.62 -13.84 -6.24
C ALA A 52 1.68 -13.52 -7.30
N ASP A 53 1.27 -12.94 -8.43
CA ASP A 53 2.18 -12.58 -9.53
C ASP A 53 3.12 -11.43 -9.12
N VAL A 54 2.59 -10.43 -8.41
CA VAL A 54 3.39 -9.31 -7.88
C VAL A 54 4.43 -9.80 -6.87
N VAL A 55 4.04 -10.70 -5.97
CA VAL A 55 4.95 -11.29 -4.98
C VAL A 55 6.02 -12.16 -5.63
N ALA A 56 5.66 -12.96 -6.64
CA ALA A 56 6.64 -13.75 -7.38
C ALA A 56 7.66 -12.84 -8.09
N ALA A 57 7.18 -11.81 -8.78
CA ALA A 57 8.04 -10.85 -9.47
C ALA A 57 9.02 -10.14 -8.51
N GLU A 58 8.57 -9.71 -7.33
CA GLU A 58 9.43 -9.09 -6.31
C GLU A 58 10.51 -10.05 -5.83
N ARG A 59 10.12 -11.28 -5.46
CA ARG A 59 11.04 -12.29 -4.92
C ARG A 59 12.09 -12.73 -5.93
N ASP A 60 11.71 -12.83 -7.20
CA ASP A 60 12.59 -13.35 -8.24
C ASP A 60 13.50 -12.26 -8.83
N THR A 61 13.21 -10.98 -8.59
CA THR A 61 13.96 -9.85 -9.16
C THR A 61 15.45 -9.87 -8.76
N LEU A 62 15.75 -9.97 -7.46
CA LEU A 62 17.14 -9.98 -6.99
C LEU A 62 17.90 -11.27 -7.39
N PRO A 63 17.35 -12.48 -7.19
CA PRO A 63 17.99 -13.72 -7.66
C PRO A 63 18.30 -13.72 -9.15
N ALA A 64 17.38 -13.25 -9.99
CA ALA A 64 17.58 -13.18 -11.43
C ALA A 64 18.70 -12.19 -11.80
N ALA A 65 18.77 -11.04 -11.11
CA ALA A 65 19.80 -10.04 -11.36
C ALA A 65 21.23 -10.49 -10.97
N MET A 66 21.35 -11.44 -10.05
CA MET A 66 22.64 -11.94 -9.55
C MET A 66 23.13 -13.22 -10.22
N SER A 67 22.27 -13.89 -10.99
CA SER A 67 22.58 -15.17 -11.67
C SER A 67 23.07 -15.00 -13.11
N GLY A 68 23.45 -13.78 -13.49
CA GLY A 68 24.05 -13.43 -14.79
C GLY A 68 25.56 -13.56 -14.81
#